data_AF-A0A452UEB9-F1
#
_entry.id   AF-A0A452UEB9-F1
#
_cell.length_a   1.000
_cell.length_b   1.000
_cell.length_c   1.000
_cell.angle_alpha   90.00
_cell.angle_beta   90.00
_cell.angle_gamma   90.00
#
_symmetry.space_group_name_H-M   'P 1'
#
loop_
_entity.id
_entity.type
_entity.pdbx_description
1 polymer ?
#
loop_
_entity_poly.entity_id
_entity_poly.type
_entity_poly.pdbx_seq_one_letter_code
_entity_poly.pdbx_strand_id
1 'polypeptide(L)'
;FLSWPLRSLGAEVKTYSQRAAASTCTLVMCSPVENGLPGRDGRDGREGPRGEKGDPGPAGAMGPPGPPGAKGPPGLKGDRGAPGDKGAKGESGLLGKVASVRLGSSRGPDSLLRLVELFPNGRAVGEKIFKTGGFEKTFEDAQQVCMQAGGQMASPRSAAENEALQQLATAQNKAAFLSMTDIKTEGKFTYPTGEPLVYSNWAPGEPNDNGGSEDCVEIFTNGKWNDKNCREQRLVVCEF
;
A
#
# COMPACT_ATOMS: atom_id res chain seq x y z
N PHE A 1 -17.36 -9.37 -63.09
CA PHE A 1 -17.68 -7.93 -63.08
C PHE A 1 -16.76 -7.28 -62.04
N LEU A 2 -15.51 -6.98 -62.40
CA LEU A 2 -15.04 -5.69 -62.97
C LEU A 2 -15.24 -4.55 -61.94
N SER A 3 -14.21 -4.19 -61.16
CA SER A 3 -13.08 -3.28 -61.50
C SER A 3 -13.39 -1.81 -61.21
N TRP A 4 -12.42 -1.12 -60.60
CA TRP A 4 -12.31 0.33 -60.33
C TRP A 4 -12.76 1.28 -61.47
N PRO A 5 -12.94 2.58 -61.17
CA PRO A 5 -11.86 3.57 -61.43
C PRO A 5 -11.66 4.53 -60.23
N LEU A 6 -10.45 5.00 -59.86
CA LEU A 6 -9.38 5.78 -60.52
C LEU A 6 -9.56 7.32 -60.46
N ARG A 7 -8.71 7.95 -59.61
CA ARG A 7 -7.99 9.26 -59.72
C ARG A 7 -8.77 10.58 -59.87
N SER A 8 -8.35 11.58 -59.08
CA SER A 8 -7.64 12.75 -59.63
C SER A 8 -6.82 13.50 -58.56
N LEU A 9 -5.60 13.87 -58.95
CA LEU A 9 -4.72 14.85 -58.30
C LEU A 9 -5.28 16.27 -58.50
N GLY A 10 -4.87 17.20 -57.63
CA GLY A 10 -5.01 18.64 -57.86
C GLY A 10 -4.32 19.46 -56.78
N ALA A 11 -3.01 19.65 -56.91
CA ALA A 11 -2.26 20.70 -56.23
C ALA A 11 -2.35 21.98 -57.08
N GLU A 12 -2.66 23.13 -56.48
CA GLU A 12 -2.54 24.43 -57.13
C GLU A 12 -1.54 25.31 -56.35
N VAL A 13 -0.44 25.62 -57.02
CA VAL A 13 0.54 26.65 -56.67
C VAL A 13 0.20 27.87 -57.53
N LYS A 14 0.08 29.06 -56.92
CA LYS A 14 0.07 30.34 -57.64
C LYS A 14 1.10 31.28 -57.05
N THR A 15 2.25 31.31 -57.69
CA THR A 15 3.23 32.39 -57.65
C THR A 15 2.86 33.50 -58.64
N TYR A 16 3.31 34.71 -58.30
CA TYR A 16 3.82 35.80 -59.17
C TYR A 16 3.07 37.13 -59.04
N SER A 17 3.80 38.18 -58.64
CA SER A 17 3.97 39.38 -59.48
C SER A 17 4.91 40.39 -58.82
N GLN A 18 6.13 40.47 -59.35
CA GLN A 18 7.03 41.61 -59.19
C GLN A 18 6.52 42.77 -60.06
N ARG A 19 6.59 44.00 -59.55
CA ARG A 19 6.71 45.21 -60.38
C ARG A 19 7.78 46.12 -59.81
N ALA A 20 8.67 46.53 -60.71
CA ALA A 20 9.78 47.43 -60.51
C ALA A 20 9.54 48.77 -61.20
N ALA A 21 10.41 49.72 -60.85
CA ALA A 21 10.78 50.95 -61.57
C ALA A 21 9.77 52.12 -61.48
N ALA A 22 10.16 53.38 -61.38
CA ALA A 22 11.43 54.10 -61.49
C ALA A 22 11.28 55.45 -60.76
N SER A 23 12.35 56.24 -60.58
CA SER A 23 12.45 57.63 -61.06
C SER A 23 13.59 58.42 -60.39
N THR A 24 14.58 58.80 -61.22
CA THR A 24 15.24 60.14 -61.33
C THR A 24 15.91 60.79 -60.12
N CYS A 25 16.84 61.74 -60.24
CA CYS A 25 17.89 62.10 -61.21
C CYS A 25 18.79 63.06 -60.40
N THR A 26 20.10 63.02 -60.62
CA THR A 26 21.14 63.75 -59.88
C THR A 26 21.08 65.27 -60.10
N LEU A 27 21.25 66.08 -59.06
CA LEU A 27 21.70 67.48 -59.16
C LEU A 27 22.63 67.87 -57.99
N VAL A 28 23.91 68.00 -58.35
CA VAL A 28 24.97 68.96 -57.94
C VAL A 28 24.75 69.77 -56.65
N MET A 29 25.67 69.58 -55.68
CA MET A 29 25.94 70.47 -54.54
C MET A 29 27.20 71.29 -54.81
N CYS A 30 27.12 72.62 -54.72
CA CYS A 30 28.27 73.52 -54.58
C CYS A 30 27.90 74.65 -53.61
N SER A 31 28.64 74.77 -52.49
CA SER A 31 28.77 75.98 -51.65
C SER A 31 30.01 75.84 -50.73
N PRO A 32 30.65 76.95 -50.31
CA PRO A 32 32.10 77.01 -50.15
C PRO A 32 32.63 76.70 -48.75
N VAL A 33 33.94 76.42 -48.73
CA VAL A 33 34.87 76.23 -47.60
C VAL A 33 34.64 77.21 -46.45
N GLU A 34 34.41 76.66 -45.26
CA GLU A 34 34.66 77.31 -43.97
C GLU A 34 35.71 76.50 -43.18
N ASN A 35 36.53 77.22 -42.45
CA ASN A 35 37.77 76.78 -41.81
C ASN A 35 37.61 75.53 -40.93
N GLY A 36 38.54 74.58 -41.08
CA GLY A 36 38.64 73.40 -40.23
C GLY A 36 38.87 73.78 -38.76
N LEU A 37 37.98 73.32 -37.89
CA LEU A 37 38.13 73.39 -36.44
C LEU A 37 39.37 72.56 -36.00
N PRO A 38 40.16 73.02 -35.01
CA PRO A 38 41.26 72.24 -34.47
C PRO A 38 40.78 70.85 -34.02
N GLY A 39 41.58 69.82 -34.32
CA GLY A 39 41.26 68.43 -33.97
C GLY A 39 40.94 68.32 -32.48
N ARG A 40 39.85 67.60 -32.14
CA ARG A 40 39.51 67.29 -30.76
C ARG A 40 40.64 66.48 -30.13
N ASP A 41 41.08 66.88 -28.94
CA ASP A 41 42.03 66.11 -28.15
C ASP A 41 41.55 64.66 -28.01
N GLY A 42 42.47 63.72 -28.12
CA GLY A 42 42.18 62.29 -28.01
C GLY A 42 41.50 62.00 -26.67
N ARG A 43 40.41 61.24 -26.70
CA ARG A 43 39.70 60.84 -25.47
C ARG A 43 40.69 60.12 -24.55
N ASP A 44 40.74 60.51 -23.28
CA ASP A 44 41.50 59.79 -22.27
C ASP A 44 41.14 58.30 -22.30
N GLY A 45 42.16 57.45 -22.19
CA GLY A 45 41.98 56.00 -22.16
C GLY A 45 41.04 55.61 -21.02
N ARG A 46 40.10 54.70 -21.29
CA ARG A 46 39.17 54.21 -20.26
C ARG A 46 39.99 53.65 -19.09
N GLU A 47 39.66 54.07 -17.87
CA GLU A 47 40.23 53.50 -16.65
C GLU A 47 40.06 51.97 -16.69
N GLY A 48 41.13 51.23 -16.43
CA GLY A 48 41.11 49.77 -16.50
C GLY A 48 40.06 49.19 -15.55
N PRO A 49 39.47 48.02 -15.85
CA PRO A 49 38.48 47.41 -14.98
C PRO A 49 39.09 47.18 -13.58
N ARG A 50 38.36 47.57 -12.54
CA ARG A 50 38.73 47.30 -11.15
C ARG A 50 38.92 45.78 -11.01
N GLY A 51 40.09 45.36 -10.53
CA GLY A 51 40.42 43.94 -10.37
C GLY A 51 39.34 43.19 -9.58
N GLU A 52 39.06 41.95 -9.99
CA GLU A 52 38.05 41.12 -9.34
C GLU A 52 38.37 40.95 -7.86
N LYS A 53 37.33 41.02 -7.01
CA LYS A 53 37.48 40.74 -5.58
C LYS A 53 37.93 39.27 -5.44
N GLY A 54 39.05 39.05 -4.76
CA GLY A 54 39.56 37.70 -4.53
C GLY A 54 38.50 36.78 -3.91
N ASP A 55 38.57 35.50 -4.26
CA ASP A 55 37.60 34.50 -3.82
C ASP A 55 37.50 34.45 -2.28
N PRO A 56 36.30 34.22 -1.72
CA PRO A 56 36.14 33.95 -0.29
C PRO A 56 37.10 32.84 0.14
N GLY A 57 37.76 33.04 1.29
CA GLY A 57 38.64 32.02 1.85
C GLY A 57 37.89 30.69 2.05
N PRO A 58 38.59 29.55 1.97
CA PRO A 58 37.97 28.24 2.13
C PRO A 58 37.26 28.15 3.49
N ALA A 59 36.10 27.49 3.51
CA ALA A 59 35.37 27.22 4.74
C ALA A 59 36.30 26.51 5.74
N GLY A 60 36.27 26.93 7.00
CA GLY A 60 37.06 26.30 8.06
C GLY A 60 36.74 24.82 8.17
N ALA A 61 37.74 24.00 8.53
CA ALA A 61 37.56 22.58 8.72
C ALA A 61 36.42 22.31 9.71
N MET A 62 35.51 21.39 9.35
CA MET A 62 34.45 20.95 10.24
C MET A 62 35.08 20.40 11.52
N GLY A 63 34.54 20.81 12.68
CA GLY A 63 35.01 20.33 13.97
C GLY A 63 34.93 18.81 14.08
N PRO A 64 35.77 18.18 14.91
CA PRO A 64 35.72 16.73 15.10
C PRO A 64 34.32 16.32 15.60
N PRO A 65 33.82 15.14 15.18
CA PRO A 65 32.59 14.57 15.73
C PRO A 65 32.63 14.55 17.26
N GLY A 66 31.50 14.83 17.90
CA GLY A 66 31.39 14.73 19.35
C GLY A 66 31.71 13.31 19.85
N PRO A 67 32.17 13.16 21.10
CA PRO A 67 32.42 11.85 21.67
C PRO A 67 31.14 11.00 21.66
N PRO A 68 31.23 9.67 21.47
CA PRO A 68 30.08 8.78 21.60
C PRO A 68 29.39 8.96 22.96
N GLY A 69 28.06 8.90 22.96
CA GLY A 69 27.28 8.96 24.20
C GLY A 69 27.69 7.85 25.18
N ALA A 70 27.61 8.13 26.48
CA ALA A 70 27.88 7.12 27.51
C ALA A 70 26.98 5.89 27.30
N LYS A 71 27.57 4.69 27.42
CA LYS A 71 26.82 3.44 27.36
C LYS A 71 25.75 3.45 28.46
N GLY A 72 24.51 3.12 28.10
CA GLY A 72 23.42 3.04 29.07
C GLY A 72 23.73 2.05 30.20
N PRO A 73 23.13 2.24 31.39
CA PRO A 73 23.32 1.31 32.50
C PRO A 73 22.92 -0.12 32.11
N PRO A 74 23.58 -1.16 32.66
CA PRO A 74 23.14 -2.54 32.47
C PRO A 74 21.67 -2.69 32.87
N GLY A 75 20.89 -3.41 32.06
CA GLY A 75 19.51 -3.73 32.39
C GLY A 75 19.43 -4.48 33.72
N LEU A 76 18.36 -4.23 34.49
CA LEU A 76 18.10 -4.98 35.72
C LEU A 76 18.06 -6.48 35.40
N LYS A 77 18.80 -7.27 36.18
CA LYS A 77 18.79 -8.72 36.06
C LYS A 77 17.35 -9.20 36.29
N GLY A 78 16.79 -9.91 35.32
CA GLY A 78 15.44 -10.47 35.45
C GLY A 78 15.33 -11.34 36.69
N ASP A 79 14.17 -11.28 37.35
CA ASP A 79 13.87 -12.11 38.51
C ASP A 79 14.05 -13.59 38.16
N ARG A 80 14.55 -14.36 39.13
CA ARG A 80 14.68 -15.81 38.98
C ARG A 80 13.29 -16.37 38.71
N GLY A 81 13.13 -17.06 37.58
CA GLY A 81 11.88 -17.73 37.24
C GLY A 81 11.40 -18.61 38.39
N ALA A 82 10.09 -18.62 38.63
CA ALA A 82 9.48 -19.47 39.64
C ALA A 82 9.94 -20.93 39.44
N PRO A 83 10.17 -21.69 40.53
CA PRO A 83 10.42 -23.13 40.42
C PRO A 83 9.35 -23.78 39.54
N GLY A 84 9.77 -24.58 38.56
CA GLY A 84 8.83 -25.24 37.67
C GLY A 84 7.87 -26.13 38.45
N ASP A 85 6.58 -26.09 38.09
CA ASP A 85 5.58 -26.95 38.69
C ASP A 85 5.98 -28.42 38.57
N LYS A 86 5.79 -29.18 39.65
CA LYS A 86 6.05 -30.61 39.68
C LYS A 86 5.22 -31.29 38.58
N GLY A 87 5.86 -32.02 37.68
CA GLY A 87 5.20 -32.66 36.54
C GLY A 87 4.01 -33.51 36.97
N ALA A 88 2.87 -33.34 36.28
CA ALA A 88 1.68 -34.13 36.52
C ALA A 88 1.97 -35.62 36.31
N LYS A 89 1.50 -36.45 37.24
CA LYS A 89 1.51 -37.91 37.10
C LYS A 89 0.68 -38.26 35.85
N GLY A 90 1.27 -39.00 34.92
CA GLY A 90 0.61 -39.37 33.66
C GLY A 90 -0.68 -40.15 33.91
N GLU A 91 -1.81 -39.58 33.47
CA GLU A 91 -3.07 -40.29 33.33
C GLU A 91 -3.19 -40.83 31.91
N SER A 92 -3.47 -42.13 31.82
CA SER A 92 -3.86 -42.83 30.59
C SER A 92 -4.97 -42.08 29.87
N GLY A 93 -4.85 -42.04 28.53
CA GLY A 93 -5.66 -41.22 27.66
C GLY A 93 -7.16 -41.45 27.78
N LEU A 94 -7.91 -40.35 27.78
CA LEU A 94 -9.30 -40.27 27.36
C LEU A 94 -9.57 -38.86 26.83
N LEU A 95 -9.89 -38.82 25.53
CA LEU A 95 -10.77 -37.92 24.77
C LEU A 95 -10.77 -36.39 25.06
N GLY A 96 -10.61 -35.62 23.97
CA GLY A 96 -10.52 -34.16 23.90
C GLY A 96 -11.41 -33.35 24.85
N LYS A 97 -10.75 -32.49 25.63
CA LYS A 97 -11.36 -31.48 26.49
C LYS A 97 -11.87 -30.33 25.62
N VAL A 98 -13.14 -30.40 25.24
CA VAL A 98 -13.87 -29.28 24.63
C VAL A 98 -14.11 -28.25 25.73
N ALA A 99 -13.72 -27.00 25.49
CA ALA A 99 -13.92 -25.90 26.43
C ALA A 99 -15.41 -25.79 26.81
N SER A 100 -15.70 -25.86 28.11
CA SER A 100 -17.02 -25.57 28.65
C SER A 100 -17.30 -24.07 28.50
N VAL A 101 -17.99 -23.70 27.41
CA VAL A 101 -18.67 -22.41 27.30
C VAL A 101 -19.65 -22.34 28.46
N ARG A 102 -19.49 -21.36 29.34
CA ARG A 102 -20.51 -21.05 30.34
C ARG A 102 -21.70 -20.47 29.58
N LEU A 103 -22.66 -21.31 29.21
CA LEU A 103 -23.95 -20.87 28.70
C LEU A 103 -24.62 -20.05 29.81
N GLY A 104 -24.73 -18.75 29.57
CA GLY A 104 -25.74 -17.92 30.22
C GLY A 104 -27.11 -18.58 30.01
N SER A 105 -27.90 -18.57 31.07
CA SER A 105 -29.18 -19.24 31.17
C SER A 105 -30.15 -18.85 30.05
N SER A 106 -30.39 -19.75 29.09
CA SER A 106 -31.65 -19.82 28.37
C SER A 106 -32.08 -21.28 28.30
N ARG A 107 -33.29 -21.55 28.81
CA ARG A 107 -33.86 -22.89 28.94
C ARG A 107 -34.44 -23.29 27.58
N GLY A 108 -33.88 -24.32 26.94
CA GLY A 108 -34.48 -24.97 25.78
C GLY A 108 -33.66 -26.17 25.27
N PRO A 109 -34.31 -27.22 24.71
CA PRO A 109 -33.65 -28.37 24.09
C PRO A 109 -32.80 -28.04 22.84
N ASP A 110 -32.92 -26.81 22.30
CA ASP A 110 -32.25 -26.35 21.07
C ASP A 110 -30.74 -26.10 21.24
N SER A 111 -30.25 -25.92 22.47
CA SER A 111 -28.84 -25.58 22.72
C SER A 111 -27.88 -26.72 22.41
N LEU A 112 -28.30 -27.97 22.61
CA LEU A 112 -27.47 -29.15 22.34
C LEU A 112 -27.38 -29.46 20.84
N LEU A 113 -28.48 -29.28 20.09
CA LEU A 113 -28.49 -29.48 18.63
C LEU A 113 -27.57 -28.48 17.93
N ARG A 114 -27.64 -27.20 18.32
CA ARG A 114 -26.75 -26.16 17.79
C ARG A 114 -25.27 -26.50 18.03
N LEU A 115 -24.95 -27.13 19.16
CA LEU A 115 -23.60 -27.54 19.48
C LEU A 115 -23.12 -28.67 18.55
N VAL A 116 -23.95 -29.69 18.33
CA VAL A 116 -23.64 -30.83 17.44
C VAL A 116 -23.37 -30.36 16.00
N GLU A 117 -24.12 -29.39 15.49
CA GLU A 117 -23.94 -28.85 14.13
C GLU A 117 -22.65 -28.04 13.94
N LEU A 118 -22.08 -27.52 15.03
CA LEU A 118 -20.85 -26.74 15.04
C LEU A 118 -19.61 -27.61 15.23
N PHE A 119 -19.72 -28.80 15.82
CA PHE A 119 -18.55 -29.67 15.96
C PHE A 119 -18.31 -30.49 14.68
N PRO A 120 -17.07 -30.56 14.16
CA PRO A 120 -15.84 -29.89 14.61
C PRO A 120 -15.56 -28.51 13.95
N ASN A 121 -16.32 -28.18 12.91
CA ASN A 121 -15.95 -27.16 11.92
C ASN A 121 -16.56 -25.78 12.14
N GLY A 122 -17.12 -25.50 13.31
CA GLY A 122 -17.80 -24.25 13.62
C GLY A 122 -17.54 -23.73 15.04
N ARG A 123 -17.68 -22.42 15.20
CA ARG A 123 -17.55 -21.70 16.48
C ARG A 123 -18.60 -20.60 16.55
N ALA A 124 -19.26 -20.46 17.69
CA ALA A 124 -20.22 -19.38 17.93
C ALA A 124 -19.61 -18.35 18.89
N VAL A 125 -19.72 -17.07 18.56
CA VAL A 125 -19.27 -15.94 19.39
C VAL A 125 -20.34 -14.86 19.36
N GLY A 126 -20.99 -14.63 20.50
CA GLY A 126 -22.17 -13.77 20.55
C GLY A 126 -23.28 -14.30 19.65
N GLU A 127 -23.75 -13.47 18.72
CA GLU A 127 -24.77 -13.84 17.73
C GLU A 127 -24.18 -14.46 16.45
N LYS A 128 -22.88 -14.27 16.19
CA LYS A 128 -22.22 -14.77 14.98
C LYS A 128 -21.84 -16.24 15.08
N ILE A 129 -21.92 -16.93 13.95
CA ILE A 129 -21.40 -18.29 13.78
C ILE A 129 -20.33 -18.28 12.68
N PHE A 130 -19.12 -18.72 13.01
CA PHE A 130 -18.08 -19.02 12.03
C PHE A 130 -18.09 -20.50 11.70
N LYS A 131 -18.04 -20.86 10.42
CA LYS A 131 -17.98 -22.25 9.96
C LYS A 131 -17.04 -22.41 8.78
N THR A 132 -16.26 -23.49 8.78
CA THR A 132 -15.36 -23.84 7.68
C THR A 132 -15.84 -25.09 6.94
N GLY A 133 -15.59 -25.11 5.63
CA GLY A 133 -15.77 -26.30 4.79
C GLY A 133 -14.55 -27.24 4.79
N GLY A 134 -13.43 -26.84 5.39
CA GLY A 134 -12.17 -27.61 5.39
C GLY A 134 -11.37 -27.58 4.07
N PHE A 135 -11.91 -26.96 3.02
CA PHE A 135 -11.26 -26.80 1.72
C PHE A 135 -10.69 -25.39 1.54
N GLU A 136 -9.76 -25.26 0.61
CA GLU A 136 -9.07 -24.01 0.28
C GLU A 136 -9.52 -23.50 -1.09
N LYS A 137 -9.62 -22.17 -1.22
CA LYS A 137 -10.02 -21.47 -2.44
C LYS A 137 -9.27 -20.16 -2.56
N THR A 138 -9.28 -19.57 -3.76
CA THR A 138 -8.90 -18.17 -3.95
C THR A 138 -9.89 -17.25 -3.25
N PHE A 139 -9.52 -15.99 -3.03
CA PHE A 139 -10.37 -15.04 -2.32
C PHE A 139 -11.74 -14.88 -2.98
N GLU A 140 -11.77 -14.67 -4.30
CA GLU A 140 -13.01 -14.49 -5.06
C GLU A 140 -13.93 -15.71 -4.97
N ASP A 141 -13.37 -16.91 -5.15
CA ASP A 141 -14.13 -18.16 -5.02
C ASP A 141 -14.63 -18.38 -3.58
N ALA A 142 -13.82 -18.06 -2.57
CA ALA A 142 -14.20 -18.17 -1.16
C ALA A 142 -15.38 -17.23 -0.83
N GLN A 143 -15.36 -16.01 -1.38
CA GLN A 143 -16.44 -15.05 -1.24
C GLN A 143 -17.74 -15.59 -1.84
N GLN A 144 -17.67 -16.15 -3.05
CA GLN A 144 -18.83 -16.76 -3.72
C GLN A 144 -19.38 -17.95 -2.93
N VAL A 145 -18.52 -18.82 -2.39
CA VAL A 145 -18.94 -19.96 -1.55
C VAL A 145 -19.74 -19.48 -0.34
N CYS A 146 -19.27 -18.45 0.36
CA CYS A 146 -19.98 -17.95 1.54
C CYS A 146 -21.29 -17.25 1.18
N MET A 147 -21.32 -16.47 0.09
CA MET A 147 -22.55 -15.83 -0.40
C MET A 147 -23.61 -16.85 -0.83
N GLN A 148 -23.20 -17.91 -1.55
CA GLN A 148 -24.11 -18.99 -1.96
C GLN A 148 -24.64 -19.80 -0.77
N ALA A 149 -23.89 -19.87 0.31
CA ALA A 149 -24.34 -20.47 1.57
C ALA A 149 -25.29 -19.56 2.38
N GLY A 150 -25.54 -18.32 1.93
CA GLY A 150 -26.38 -17.35 2.63
C GLY A 150 -25.67 -16.57 3.74
N GLY A 151 -24.33 -16.57 3.75
CA GLY A 151 -23.50 -15.81 4.67
C GLY A 151 -22.49 -14.94 3.93
N GLN A 152 -21.41 -14.58 4.63
CA GLN A 152 -20.27 -13.88 4.02
C GLN A 152 -18.94 -14.43 4.53
N MET A 153 -17.81 -14.00 3.97
CA MET A 153 -16.50 -14.38 4.51
C MET A 153 -16.31 -13.84 5.93
N ALA A 154 -15.50 -14.52 6.72
CA ALA A 154 -15.27 -14.16 8.11
C ALA A 154 -14.75 -12.72 8.28
N SER A 155 -15.46 -11.92 9.09
CA SER A 155 -15.14 -10.51 9.38
C SER A 155 -14.98 -10.29 10.89
N PRO A 156 -13.83 -10.66 11.50
CA PRO A 156 -13.63 -10.49 12.94
C PRO A 156 -13.64 -9.01 13.33
N ARG A 157 -14.54 -8.63 14.23
CA ARG A 157 -14.73 -7.28 14.77
C ARG A 157 -14.32 -7.14 16.23
N SER A 158 -13.79 -8.20 16.83
CA SER A 158 -13.30 -8.21 18.20
C SER A 158 -12.24 -9.30 18.40
N ALA A 159 -11.49 -9.21 19.51
CA ALA A 159 -10.52 -10.24 19.88
C ALA A 159 -11.17 -11.62 20.09
N ALA A 160 -12.40 -11.67 20.62
CA ALA A 160 -13.13 -12.92 20.82
C ALA A 160 -13.54 -13.57 19.49
N GLU A 161 -13.98 -12.78 18.51
CA GLU A 161 -14.28 -13.28 17.16
C GLU A 161 -13.00 -13.77 16.47
N ASN A 162 -11.89 -13.05 16.63
CA ASN A 162 -10.59 -13.45 16.09
C ASN A 162 -10.10 -14.78 16.68
N GLU A 163 -10.26 -14.97 17.98
CA GLU A 163 -9.89 -16.22 18.66
C GLU A 163 -10.71 -17.42 18.14
N ALA A 164 -12.01 -17.23 17.87
CA ALA A 164 -12.83 -18.28 17.28
C ALA A 164 -12.36 -18.69 15.88
N LEU A 165 -11.97 -17.72 15.04
CA LEU A 165 -11.37 -17.99 13.73
C LEU A 165 -10.01 -18.67 13.86
N GLN A 166 -9.17 -18.23 14.79
CA GLN A 166 -7.90 -18.88 15.11
C GLN A 166 -8.12 -20.35 15.45
N GLN A 167 -9.10 -20.69 16.30
CA GLN A 167 -9.38 -22.08 16.65
C GLN A 167 -9.77 -22.94 15.44
N LEU A 168 -10.50 -22.38 14.47
CA LEU A 168 -10.84 -23.07 13.22
C LEU A 168 -9.59 -23.27 12.34
N ALA A 169 -8.77 -22.23 12.18
CA ALA A 169 -7.52 -22.28 11.45
C ALA A 169 -6.55 -23.31 12.05
N THR A 170 -6.37 -23.30 13.37
CA THR A 170 -5.54 -24.28 14.11
C THR A 170 -6.08 -25.69 13.96
N ALA A 171 -7.40 -25.90 14.06
CA ALA A 171 -8.01 -27.22 13.93
C ALA A 171 -7.82 -27.83 12.52
N GLN A 172 -7.81 -26.99 11.48
CA GLN A 172 -7.54 -27.39 10.10
C GLN A 172 -6.05 -27.36 9.74
N ASN A 173 -5.20 -26.81 10.62
CA ASN A 173 -3.79 -26.51 10.38
C ASN A 173 -3.55 -25.73 9.07
N LYS A 174 -4.40 -24.74 8.79
CA LYS A 174 -4.38 -23.93 7.55
C LYS A 174 -4.68 -22.47 7.87
N ALA A 175 -4.01 -21.56 7.18
CA ALA A 175 -4.38 -20.14 7.21
C ALA A 175 -5.68 -19.93 6.43
N ALA A 176 -6.49 -18.97 6.86
CA ALA A 176 -7.81 -18.70 6.29
C ALA A 176 -7.89 -17.27 5.76
N PHE A 177 -8.66 -17.06 4.68
CA PHE A 177 -8.97 -15.70 4.27
C PHE A 177 -9.98 -15.04 5.20
N LEU A 178 -9.78 -13.75 5.46
CA LEU A 178 -10.76 -12.84 6.05
C LEU A 178 -11.46 -12.06 4.94
N SER A 179 -12.58 -11.40 5.25
CA SER A 179 -13.39 -10.70 4.24
C SER A 179 -12.82 -9.37 3.76
N MET A 180 -11.86 -8.81 4.50
CA MET A 180 -11.41 -7.43 4.32
C MET A 180 -10.35 -7.34 3.24
N THR A 181 -10.40 -6.27 2.45
CA THR A 181 -9.46 -5.97 1.37
C THR A 181 -9.18 -4.49 1.28
N ASP A 182 -8.06 -4.12 0.68
CA ASP A 182 -7.70 -2.75 0.32
C ASP A 182 -7.62 -2.52 -1.19
N ILE A 183 -8.15 -3.44 -2.00
CA ILE A 183 -8.32 -3.35 -3.47
C ILE A 183 -8.84 -1.98 -3.94
N LYS A 184 -9.71 -1.33 -3.15
CA LYS A 184 -10.26 -0.01 -3.48
C LYS A 184 -9.29 1.14 -3.26
N THR A 185 -8.43 1.04 -2.26
CA THR A 185 -7.49 2.08 -1.85
C THR A 185 -6.35 1.43 -1.08
N GLU A 186 -5.20 1.34 -1.73
CA GLU A 186 -3.97 0.75 -1.19
C GLU A 186 -3.65 1.21 0.24
N GLY A 187 -3.35 0.27 1.12
CA GLY A 187 -3.08 0.50 2.54
C GLY A 187 -4.31 0.80 3.40
N LYS A 188 -5.52 0.83 2.81
CA LYS A 188 -6.78 1.09 3.51
C LYS A 188 -7.74 -0.09 3.40
N PHE A 189 -7.51 -1.07 4.27
CA PHE A 189 -8.39 -2.23 4.40
C PHE A 189 -9.80 -1.84 4.85
N THR A 190 -10.80 -2.36 4.14
CA THR A 190 -12.22 -2.16 4.40
C THR A 190 -12.96 -3.49 4.40
N TYR A 191 -14.06 -3.58 5.15
CA TYR A 191 -14.97 -4.71 5.05
C TYR A 191 -15.70 -4.71 3.69
N PRO A 192 -16.37 -5.81 3.29
CA PRO A 192 -17.14 -5.86 2.04
C PRO A 192 -18.20 -4.75 1.89
N THR A 193 -18.74 -4.27 3.02
CA THR A 193 -19.68 -3.13 3.11
C THR A 193 -19.04 -1.78 2.80
N GLY A 194 -17.71 -1.68 2.80
CA GLY A 194 -16.93 -0.46 2.59
C GLY A 194 -16.60 0.32 3.87
N GLU A 195 -17.05 -0.14 5.04
CA GLU A 195 -16.68 0.48 6.31
C GLU A 195 -15.21 0.15 6.68
N PRO A 196 -14.51 1.05 7.40
CA PRO A 196 -13.13 0.81 7.84
C PRO A 196 -13.06 -0.26 8.94
N LEU A 197 -11.89 -0.87 9.10
CA LEU A 197 -11.63 -1.84 10.18
C LEU A 197 -11.90 -1.24 11.56
N VAL A 198 -12.74 -1.91 12.36
CA VAL A 198 -12.95 -1.58 13.78
C VAL A 198 -12.03 -2.39 14.70
N TYR A 199 -11.43 -3.46 14.16
CA TYR A 199 -10.51 -4.35 14.84
C TYR A 199 -9.46 -4.84 13.84
N SER A 200 -8.22 -4.98 14.31
CA SER A 200 -7.14 -5.62 13.56
C SER A 200 -6.19 -6.37 14.48
N ASN A 201 -5.51 -7.39 13.94
CA ASN A 201 -4.53 -8.17 14.67
C ASN A 201 -3.31 -8.53 13.80
N TRP A 202 -2.78 -7.53 13.10
CA TRP A 202 -1.62 -7.67 12.22
C TRP A 202 -0.41 -8.32 12.91
N ALA A 203 0.31 -9.15 12.16
CA ALA A 203 1.61 -9.63 12.56
C ALA A 203 2.62 -8.46 12.55
N PRO A 204 3.73 -8.56 13.30
CA PRO A 204 4.75 -7.52 13.30
C PRO A 204 5.30 -7.30 11.89
N GLY A 205 5.14 -6.09 11.35
CA GLY A 205 5.58 -5.73 10.00
C GLY A 205 4.45 -5.68 8.95
N GLU A 206 3.25 -6.16 9.28
CA GLU A 206 2.11 -6.18 8.36
C GLU A 206 1.11 -5.02 8.60
N PRO A 207 0.33 -4.62 7.59
CA PRO A 207 0.41 -5.05 6.19
C PRO A 207 1.63 -4.45 5.46
N ASN A 208 2.25 -5.20 4.55
CA ASN A 208 3.52 -4.83 3.90
C ASN A 208 3.45 -4.69 2.37
N ASP A 209 2.32 -5.03 1.76
CA ASP A 209 2.08 -5.12 0.32
C ASP A 209 3.25 -5.76 -0.44
N ASN A 210 3.70 -6.93 0.03
CA ASN A 210 4.93 -7.55 -0.46
C ASN A 210 4.78 -7.95 -1.94
N GLY A 211 5.45 -7.19 -2.81
CA GLY A 211 5.40 -7.36 -4.25
C GLY A 211 4.32 -6.52 -4.95
N GLY A 212 3.65 -5.60 -4.24
CA GLY A 212 2.74 -4.62 -4.85
C GLY A 212 1.38 -5.19 -5.29
N SER A 213 0.91 -6.26 -4.64
CA SER A 213 -0.30 -6.99 -5.07
C SER A 213 -0.92 -7.86 -3.96
N GLU A 214 -0.71 -7.51 -2.69
CA GLU A 214 -1.24 -8.28 -1.55
C GLU A 214 -2.53 -7.67 -0.97
N ASP A 215 -3.57 -7.57 -1.80
CA ASP A 215 -4.76 -6.80 -1.42
C ASP A 215 -5.77 -7.50 -0.48
N CYS A 216 -5.50 -8.76 -0.08
CA CYS A 216 -6.40 -9.60 0.72
C CYS A 216 -5.80 -9.97 2.07
N VAL A 217 -6.61 -10.30 3.07
CA VAL A 217 -6.10 -10.62 4.41
C VAL A 217 -6.22 -12.11 4.72
N GLU A 218 -5.14 -12.72 5.21
CA GLU A 218 -5.17 -14.04 5.82
C GLU A 218 -4.97 -13.99 7.34
N ILE A 219 -5.56 -14.96 8.04
CA ILE A 219 -5.31 -15.22 9.46
C ILE A 219 -4.52 -16.53 9.62
N PHE A 220 -3.40 -16.45 10.34
CA PHE A 220 -2.57 -17.61 10.67
C PHE A 220 -3.14 -18.43 11.84
N THR A 221 -2.58 -19.62 12.07
CA THR A 221 -2.92 -20.50 13.20
C THR A 221 -2.57 -19.91 14.57
N ASN A 222 -1.74 -18.87 14.62
CA ASN A 222 -1.46 -18.09 15.82
C ASN A 222 -2.40 -16.87 16.02
N GLY A 223 -3.38 -16.71 15.13
CA GLY A 223 -4.39 -15.66 15.16
C GLY A 223 -3.93 -14.30 14.62
N LYS A 224 -2.67 -14.16 14.19
CA LYS A 224 -2.13 -12.94 13.58
C LYS A 224 -2.48 -12.84 12.10
N TRP A 225 -2.58 -11.61 11.62
CA TRP A 225 -2.97 -11.33 10.24
C TRP A 225 -1.75 -11.00 9.38
N ASN A 226 -1.85 -11.36 8.12
CA ASN A 226 -0.92 -11.03 7.06
C ASN A 226 -1.73 -10.62 5.84
N ASP A 227 -1.30 -9.59 5.13
CA ASP A 227 -1.82 -9.28 3.82
C ASP A 227 -1.22 -10.27 2.80
N LYS A 228 -2.03 -10.70 1.85
CA LYS A 228 -1.73 -11.80 0.95
C LYS A 228 -2.35 -11.57 -0.40
N ASN A 229 -1.63 -11.98 -1.43
CA ASN A 229 -2.16 -11.99 -2.78
C ASN A 229 -3.48 -12.78 -2.86
N CYS A 230 -4.54 -12.12 -3.33
CA CYS A 230 -5.90 -12.66 -3.41
C CYS A 230 -6.03 -13.94 -4.27
N ARG A 231 -5.05 -14.22 -5.14
CA ARG A 231 -5.02 -15.40 -6.02
C ARG A 231 -4.45 -16.64 -5.33
N GLU A 232 -3.87 -16.48 -4.14
CA GLU A 232 -3.44 -17.60 -3.31
C GLU A 232 -4.64 -18.42 -2.82
N GLN A 233 -4.42 -19.68 -2.49
CA GLN A 233 -5.47 -20.52 -1.93
C GLN A 233 -5.37 -20.55 -0.40
N ARG A 234 -6.47 -20.25 0.29
CA ARG A 234 -6.57 -20.33 1.76
C ARG A 234 -7.87 -20.95 2.20
N LEU A 235 -7.91 -21.38 3.46
CA LEU A 235 -9.07 -22.04 4.06
C LEU A 235 -10.28 -21.12 3.97
N VAL A 236 -11.40 -21.68 3.49
CA VAL A 236 -12.67 -20.97 3.44
C VAL A 236 -13.34 -21.04 4.81
N VAL A 237 -13.59 -19.86 5.39
CA VAL A 237 -14.36 -19.70 6.63
C VAL A 237 -15.44 -18.65 6.39
N CYS A 238 -16.69 -19.06 6.55
CA CYS A 238 -17.85 -18.20 6.41
C CYS A 238 -18.39 -17.78 7.77
N GLU A 239 -18.98 -16.61 7.84
CA GLU A 239 -19.78 -16.12 8.96
C GLU A 239 -21.27 -16.06 8.59
N PHE A 240 -22.11 -16.37 9.58
CA PHE A 240 -23.57 -16.39 9.52
C PHE A 240 -24.14 -15.68 10.75
#